data_AF-A0A9D8Q110-F1
#
_entry.id   AF-A0A9D8Q110-F1
#
_cell.length_a   1.000
_cell.length_b   1.000
_cell.length_c   1.000
_cell.angle_alpha   90.00
_cell.angle_beta   90.00
_cell.angle_gamma   90.00
#
_symmetry.space_group_name_H-M   'P 1'
#
loop_
_entity.id
_entity.type
_entity.pdbx_description
1 polymer ?
#
loop_
_entity_poly.entity_id
_entity_poly.type
_entity_poly.pdbx_seq_one_letter_code
_entity_poly.pdbx_strand_id
1 'polypeptide(L)'
;MNAILKIISPVDGSVYAERPLADDATVRATLERAKKAQRDWRRVPVGERVKVGTAFVDAMVADKARVGELLAWQMGRPIRYGAGEVRGFEERAR
;
A
#
# COMPACT_ATOMS: atom_id res chain seq x y z
N MET A 1 15.07 8.98 -18.53
CA MET A 1 14.11 7.90 -18.20
C MET A 1 14.57 7.29 -16.89
N ASN A 2 13.68 7.20 -15.91
CA ASN A 2 14.06 6.62 -14.62
C ASN A 2 14.25 5.10 -14.79
N ALA A 3 15.20 4.54 -14.03
CA ALA A 3 15.41 3.10 -14.03
C ALA A 3 14.11 2.38 -13.62
N ILE A 4 13.80 1.28 -14.31
CA ILE A 4 12.61 0.46 -14.04
C ILE A 4 12.99 -0.64 -13.04
N LEU A 5 12.30 -0.65 -11.90
CA LEU A 5 12.31 -1.78 -10.97
C LEU A 5 11.43 -2.89 -11.51
N LYS A 6 12.01 -4.08 -11.69
CA LYS A 6 11.28 -5.31 -12.01
C LYS A 6 11.00 -6.07 -10.73
N ILE A 7 9.73 -6.32 -10.46
CA ILE A 7 9.26 -7.19 -9.37
C ILE A 7 9.16 -8.59 -9.96
N ILE A 8 10.09 -9.46 -9.60
CA ILE A 8 10.16 -10.84 -10.09
C ILE A 8 9.41 -11.73 -9.11
N SER A 9 8.49 -12.54 -9.61
CA SER A 9 7.75 -13.48 -8.78
C SER A 9 8.66 -14.63 -8.34
N PRO A 10 8.71 -14.97 -7.04
CA PRO A 10 9.40 -16.17 -6.58
C PRO A 10 8.64 -17.46 -6.91
N VAL A 11 7.40 -17.38 -7.42
CA VAL A 11 6.58 -18.55 -7.77
C VAL A 11 7.13 -19.24 -9.02
N ASP A 12 7.49 -18.47 -10.04
CA ASP A 12 7.87 -18.98 -11.36
C ASP A 12 9.04 -18.21 -12.02
N GLY A 13 9.58 -17.19 -11.37
CA GLY A 13 10.66 -16.35 -11.91
C GLY A 13 10.21 -15.33 -12.98
N SER A 14 8.91 -15.20 -13.22
CA SER A 14 8.37 -14.23 -14.18
C SER A 14 8.43 -12.79 -13.64
N VAL A 15 8.40 -11.80 -14.53
CA VAL A 15 8.23 -10.39 -14.14
C VAL A 15 6.75 -10.17 -13.81
N TYR A 16 6.43 -10.03 -12.53
CA TYR A 16 5.06 -9.81 -12.05
C TYR A 16 4.59 -8.36 -12.28
N ALA A 17 5.49 -7.40 -12.05
CA ALA A 17 5.20 -5.99 -12.25
C ALA A 17 6.48 -5.18 -12.52
N GLU A 18 6.31 -4.07 -13.22
CA GLU A 18 7.37 -3.09 -13.44
C GLU A 18 6.94 -1.73 -12.88
N ARG A 19 7.88 -1.04 -12.22
CA ARG A 19 7.63 0.28 -11.63
C ARG A 19 8.82 1.20 -11.88
N PRO A 20 8.60 2.43 -12.37
CA PRO A 20 9.69 3.39 -12.46
C PRO A 20 10.16 3.77 -11.06
N LEU A 21 11.48 3.80 -10.86
CA LEU A 21 12.06 4.38 -9.67
C LEU A 21 11.80 5.89 -9.65
N ALA A 22 11.49 6.42 -8.47
CA ALA A 22 11.38 7.86 -8.31
C ALA A 22 12.77 8.50 -8.43
N ASP A 23 12.88 9.58 -9.20
CA ASP A 23 14.07 10.42 -9.22
C ASP A 23 14.04 11.44 -8.07
N ASP A 24 15.18 12.10 -7.84
CA ASP A 24 15.32 13.10 -6.79
C ASP A 24 14.35 14.27 -6.91
N ALA A 25 13.96 14.65 -8.13
CA ALA A 25 12.99 15.72 -8.33
C ALA A 25 11.59 15.30 -7.90
N THR A 26 11.18 14.09 -8.25
CA THR A 26 9.91 13.46 -7.89
C THR A 26 9.81 13.24 -6.39
N VAL A 27 10.88 12.75 -5.77
CA VAL A 27 10.96 12.58 -4.31
C VAL A 27 10.80 13.94 -3.62
N ARG A 28 11.60 14.95 -4.00
CA ARG A 28 11.52 16.29 -3.42
C ARG A 28 10.13 16.90 -3.57
N ALA A 29 9.56 16.85 -4.78
CA ALA A 29 8.23 17.38 -5.04
C ALA A 29 7.15 16.67 -4.21
N THR A 30 7.25 15.35 -4.04
CA THR A 30 6.29 14.57 -3.24
C THR A 30 6.37 14.93 -1.76
N LEU A 31 7.58 15.08 -1.21
CA LEU A 31 7.79 15.50 0.17
C LEU A 31 7.28 16.92 0.43
N GLU A 32 7.50 17.86 -0.50
CA GLU A 32 7.00 19.23 -0.36
C GLU A 32 5.47 19.30 -0.41
N ARG A 33 4.83 18.50 -1.28
CA ARG A 33 3.36 18.37 -1.29
C ARG A 33 2.85 17.79 0.04
N ALA A 34 3.50 16.76 0.57
CA ALA A 34 3.12 16.15 1.84
C ALA A 34 3.24 17.16 3.00
N LYS A 35 4.34 17.92 3.08
CA LYS A 35 4.53 18.99 4.07
C LYS A 35 3.45 20.06 3.97
N LYS A 36 3.09 20.47 2.74
CA LYS A 36 2.02 21.45 2.52
C LYS A 36 0.68 20.92 3.00
N ALA A 37 0.30 19.72 2.60
CA ALA A 37 -0.97 19.08 2.97
C ALA A 37 -1.07 18.83 4.48
N GLN A 38 0.05 18.48 5.15
CA GLN A 38 0.08 18.24 6.59
C GLN A 38 -0.38 19.46 7.40
N ARG A 39 -0.08 20.68 6.95
CA ARG A 39 -0.47 21.92 7.64
C ARG A 39 -1.98 22.12 7.71
N ASP A 40 -2.70 21.66 6.69
CA ASP A 40 -4.15 21.70 6.67
C ASP A 40 -4.72 20.47 7.37
N TRP A 41 -4.14 19.28 7.11
CA TRP A 41 -4.55 18.01 7.71
C TRP A 41 -4.49 18.03 9.24
N ARG A 42 -3.49 18.68 9.85
CA ARG A 42 -3.38 18.79 11.32
C ARG A 42 -4.55 19.55 11.96
N ARG A 43 -5.27 20.37 11.20
CA ARG A 43 -6.45 21.11 11.68
C ARG A 43 -7.73 20.30 11.55
N VAL A 44 -7.70 19.17 10.87
CA VAL A 44 -8.84 18.28 10.71
C VAL A 44 -9.16 17.63 12.07
N PRO A 45 -10.41 17.70 12.55
CA PRO A 45 -10.81 17.08 13.80
C PRO A 45 -10.46 15.59 13.84
N VAL A 46 -10.11 15.09 15.03
CA VAL A 46 -9.77 13.66 15.22
C VAL A 46 -10.86 12.75 14.66
N GLY A 47 -12.15 13.05 14.91
CA GLY A 47 -13.26 12.25 14.40
C GLY A 47 -13.28 12.12 12.88
N GLU A 48 -12.99 13.19 12.13
CA GLU A 48 -12.90 13.14 10.67
C GLU A 48 -11.68 12.34 10.20
N ARG A 49 -10.55 12.44 10.91
CA ARG A 49 -9.36 11.62 10.60
C ARG A 49 -9.61 10.13 10.84
N VAL A 50 -10.34 9.80 11.91
CA VAL A 50 -10.77 8.42 12.20
C VAL A 50 -11.68 7.90 11.09
N LYS A 51 -12.67 8.68 10.63
CA LYS A 51 -13.53 8.28 9.50
C LYS A 51 -12.74 7.91 8.24
N VAL A 52 -11.73 8.72 7.89
CA VAL A 52 -10.85 8.42 6.74
C VAL A 52 -10.05 7.13 6.97
N GLY A 53 -9.50 6.94 8.18
CA GLY A 53 -8.79 5.72 8.56
C GLY A 53 -9.68 4.47 8.49
N THR A 54 -10.89 4.54 9.04
CA THR A 54 -11.86 3.44 9.01
C THR A 54 -12.27 3.11 7.57
N ALA A 55 -12.55 4.12 6.74
CA ALA A 55 -12.89 3.89 5.34
C ALA A 55 -11.75 3.22 4.55
N PHE A 56 -10.48 3.53 4.86
CA PHE A 56 -9.33 2.84 4.29
C PHE A 56 -9.26 1.38 4.73
N VAL A 57 -9.51 1.09 6.01
CA VAL A 57 -9.56 -0.29 6.54
C VAL A 57 -10.67 -1.08 5.85
N ASP A 58 -11.87 -0.50 5.73
CA ASP A 58 -13.01 -1.15 5.07
C ASP A 58 -12.70 -1.49 3.61
N ALA A 59 -12.05 -0.57 2.87
CA ALA A 59 -11.61 -0.82 1.50
C ALA A 59 -10.58 -1.95 1.39
N MET A 60 -9.61 -2.00 2.31
CA MET A 60 -8.61 -3.08 2.37
C MET A 60 -9.25 -4.45 2.66
N VAL A 61 -10.22 -4.49 3.58
CA VAL A 61 -10.95 -5.71 3.95
C VAL A 61 -11.84 -6.20 2.79
N ALA A 62 -12.49 -5.27 2.10
CA ALA A 62 -13.30 -5.58 0.92
C ALA A 62 -12.45 -6.22 -0.20
N ASP A 63 -11.19 -5.82 -0.34
CA ASP A 63 -10.26 -6.29 -1.36
C ASP A 63 -9.31 -7.40 -0.88
N LYS A 64 -9.68 -8.11 0.21
CA LYS A 64 -8.81 -9.08 0.88
C LYS A 64 -8.25 -10.19 -0.03
N ALA A 65 -9.06 -10.64 -0.99
CA ALA A 65 -8.68 -11.72 -1.88
C ALA A 65 -7.53 -11.30 -2.81
N ARG A 66 -7.64 -10.10 -3.39
CA ARG A 66 -6.61 -9.53 -4.25
C ARG A 66 -5.34 -9.22 -3.47
N VAL A 67 -5.45 -8.71 -2.24
CA VAL A 67 -4.29 -8.50 -1.36
C VAL A 67 -3.57 -9.83 -1.10
N GLY A 68 -4.31 -10.90 -0.82
CA GLY A 68 -3.73 -12.23 -0.65
C GLY A 68 -3.01 -12.75 -1.89
N GLU A 69 -3.61 -12.56 -3.07
CA GLU A 69 -3.01 -12.91 -4.36
C GLU A 69 -1.72 -12.11 -4.63
N LEU A 70 -1.75 -10.80 -4.41
CA LEU A 70 -0.57 -9.93 -4.56
C LEU A 70 0.60 -10.41 -3.69
N LEU A 71 0.34 -10.78 -2.43
CA LEU A 71 1.36 -11.30 -1.52
C LEU A 71 1.90 -12.66 -1.99
N ALA A 72 1.04 -13.52 -2.55
CA ALA A 72 1.48 -14.79 -3.08
C ALA A 72 2.43 -14.61 -4.27
N TRP A 73 2.05 -13.76 -5.22
CA TRP A 73 2.86 -13.53 -6.42
C TRP A 73 4.10 -12.69 -6.17
N GLN A 74 4.07 -11.70 -5.27
CA GLN A 74 5.22 -10.81 -5.04
C GLN A 74 6.22 -11.37 -4.04
N MET A 75 5.77 -12.18 -3.08
CA MET A 75 6.59 -12.64 -1.95
C MET A 75 6.61 -14.15 -1.78
N GLY A 76 5.88 -14.92 -2.59
CA GLY A 76 5.84 -16.38 -2.51
C GLY A 76 5.04 -16.90 -1.32
N ARG A 77 4.23 -16.04 -0.68
CA ARG A 77 3.41 -16.44 0.47
C ARG A 77 2.30 -17.40 0.00
N PRO A 78 2.12 -18.58 0.62
CA PRO A 78 1.04 -19.47 0.23
C PRO A 78 -0.33 -18.79 0.36
N ILE A 79 -1.15 -18.87 -0.69
CA ILE A 79 -2.41 -18.12 -0.83
C ILE A 79 -3.37 -18.31 0.35
N ARG A 80 -3.38 -19.50 0.95
CA ARG A 80 -4.20 -19.84 2.13
C ARG A 80 -3.93 -18.94 3.34
N TYR A 81 -2.76 -18.32 3.42
CA TYR A 81 -2.39 -17.40 4.50
C TYR A 81 -2.66 -15.93 4.17
N GLY A 82 -3.00 -15.59 2.92
CA GLY A 82 -3.22 -14.19 2.49
C GLY A 82 -4.38 -13.53 3.23
N ALA A 83 -5.49 -14.24 3.41
CA ALA A 83 -6.64 -13.74 4.17
C ALA A 83 -6.30 -13.43 5.64
N GLY A 84 -5.34 -14.16 6.23
CA GLY A 84 -4.88 -13.93 7.59
C GLY A 84 -4.11 -12.62 7.76
N GLU A 85 -3.43 -12.14 6.72
CA GLU A 85 -2.72 -10.86 6.75
C GLU A 85 -3.68 -9.69 6.86
N VAL A 86 -4.74 -9.72 6.05
CA VAL A 86 -5.77 -8.68 6.04
C VAL A 86 -6.56 -8.69 7.34
N ARG A 87 -6.86 -9.87 7.87
CA ARG A 87 -7.50 -9.99 9.19
C ARG A 87 -6.64 -9.39 10.30
N GLY A 88 -5.36 -9.75 10.37
CA GLY A 88 -4.44 -9.18 11.37
C GLY A 88 -4.25 -7.67 11.20
N PHE A 89 -4.27 -7.16 9.96
CA PHE A 89 -4.28 -5.72 9.69
C PHE A 89 -5.54 -5.05 10.24
N GLU A 90 -6.73 -5.60 9.98
CA GLU A 90 -8.00 -5.07 10.48
C GLU A 90 -8.06 -5.08 12.01
N GLU A 91 -7.67 -6.19 12.65
CA GLU A 91 -7.65 -6.34 14.11
C GLU A 91 -6.80 -5.28 14.82
N ARG A 92 -5.71 -4.81 14.18
CA ARG A 92 -4.83 -3.76 14.74
C ARG A 92 -5.33 -2.34 14.46
N ALA A 93 -6.20 -2.18 13.48
CA ALA A 93 -6.65 -0.87 13.01
C ALA A 93 -7.96 -0.42 13.67
N ARG A 94 -8.70 -1.34 14.31
CA ARG A 94 -9.92 -1.09 15.09
C ARG A 94 -9.64 -1.14 16.58
#